data_AF-A0A8S3I001-F1
#
_entry.id   AF-A0A8S3I001-F1
#
_cell.length_a   1.000
_cell.length_b   1.000
_cell.length_c   1.000
_cell.angle_alpha   90.00
_cell.angle_beta   90.00
_cell.angle_gamma   90.00
#
_symmetry.space_group_name_H-M   'P 1'
#
loop_
_entity.id
_entity.type
_entity.pdbx_description
1 polymer ?
#
loop_
_entity_poly.entity_id
_entity_poly.type
_entity_poly.pdbx_seq_one_letter_code
_entity_poly.pdbx_strand_id
1 'polypeptide(L)'
;MDAINTCTNQYVDENIFDDLSAKLIETIKHSIGLTTKCLIGQYFITLSNLYPKICSKYAGKWMAILVNTMSINTNRTLRKTYTSVLGTIVRIAKRSSVENLLQKISTWYYQTDNDYQYVCALTLNSISQSNHDLLVEYGQQILPLVFLAMQENMSNIKDDNEQQEEFIWKNLWMEHTGSSITGIQTYIKGIIDNIRLAIEHSAYSMKIKGARAVQMIGETLKMNLNSEYLFILVELLLKGVYGRVYEGKECFLRAIEMICTHC
;
A
#
# COMPACT_ATOMS: atom_id res chain seq x y z
N MET A 1 4.76 14.54 -26.26
CA MET A 1 4.63 13.07 -26.21
C MET A 1 4.54 12.46 -27.60
N ASP A 2 4.03 13.17 -28.60
CA ASP A 2 3.80 12.61 -29.94
C ASP A 2 5.06 12.16 -30.68
N ALA A 3 6.17 12.91 -30.61
CA ALA A 3 7.42 12.50 -31.26
C ALA A 3 7.98 11.19 -30.68
N ILE A 4 7.89 10.99 -29.36
CA ILE A 4 8.35 9.75 -28.70
C ILE A 4 7.47 8.59 -29.17
N ASN A 5 6.15 8.75 -29.19
CA ASN A 5 5.24 7.71 -29.64
C ASN A 5 5.47 7.35 -31.12
N THR A 6 5.69 8.35 -31.98
CA THR A 6 5.99 8.14 -33.41
C THR A 6 7.30 7.38 -33.60
N CYS A 7 8.39 7.79 -32.92
CA CYS A 7 9.66 7.07 -32.99
C CYS A 7 9.55 5.66 -32.41
N THR A 8 8.78 5.49 -31.33
CA THR A 8 8.57 4.17 -30.71
C THR A 8 7.91 3.22 -31.69
N ASN A 9 6.82 3.66 -32.34
CA ASN A 9 6.12 2.84 -33.33
C ASN A 9 6.95 2.53 -34.58
N GLN A 10 7.87 3.41 -34.97
CA GLN A 10 8.68 3.26 -36.18
C GLN A 10 9.91 2.39 -35.96
N TYR A 11 10.52 2.42 -34.77
CA TYR A 11 11.86 1.87 -34.54
C TYR A 11 11.92 0.80 -33.44
N VAL A 12 10.84 0.57 -32.68
CA VAL A 12 10.83 -0.47 -31.64
C VAL A 12 10.19 -1.75 -32.17
N ASP A 13 11.00 -2.79 -32.29
CA ASP A 13 10.60 -4.17 -32.58
C ASP A 13 10.96 -5.12 -31.43
N GLU A 14 10.58 -6.39 -31.54
CA GLU A 14 10.91 -7.41 -30.53
C GLU A 14 12.43 -7.64 -30.40
N ASN A 15 13.19 -7.42 -31.47
CA ASN A 15 14.63 -7.72 -31.51
C ASN A 15 15.44 -6.72 -30.67
N ILE A 16 15.02 -5.45 -30.62
CA ILE A 16 15.73 -4.43 -29.84
C ILE A 16 15.24 -4.29 -28.41
N PHE A 17 14.15 -4.99 -28.03
CA PHE A 17 13.47 -4.75 -26.76
C PHE A 17 14.32 -5.13 -25.53
N ASP A 18 15.12 -6.20 -25.66
CA ASP A 18 16.07 -6.63 -24.63
C ASP A 18 17.08 -5.53 -24.30
N ASP A 19 17.75 -5.00 -25.33
CA ASP A 19 18.76 -3.96 -25.22
C ASP A 19 18.16 -2.64 -24.73
N LEU A 20 17.00 -2.25 -25.29
CA LEU A 20 16.27 -1.06 -24.88
C LEU A 20 15.91 -1.12 -23.40
N SER A 21 15.27 -2.21 -22.97
CA SER A 21 14.89 -2.39 -21.56
C SER A 21 16.11 -2.34 -20.64
N ALA A 22 17.20 -3.02 -21.01
CA ALA A 22 18.44 -2.99 -20.23
C ALA A 22 19.00 -1.57 -20.11
N LYS A 23 19.05 -0.82 -21.21
CA LYS A 23 19.58 0.55 -21.23
C LYS A 23 18.71 1.52 -20.43
N LEU A 24 17.38 1.39 -20.47
CA LEU A 24 16.47 2.21 -19.68
C LEU A 24 16.66 1.97 -18.17
N ILE A 25 16.79 0.70 -17.77
CA ILE A 25 17.08 0.33 -16.37
C ILE A 25 18.43 0.90 -15.92
N GLU A 26 19.48 0.75 -16.72
CA GLU A 26 20.80 1.30 -16.45
C GLU A 26 20.74 2.83 -16.30
N THR A 27 20.00 3.50 -17.19
CA THR A 27 19.86 4.96 -17.16
C THR A 27 19.13 5.41 -15.89
N ILE A 28 18.08 4.72 -15.42
CA ILE A 28 17.44 5.06 -14.12
C ILE A 28 18.43 4.94 -12.96
N LYS A 29 19.28 3.90 -12.96
CA LYS A 29 20.28 3.67 -11.91
C LYS A 29 21.32 4.78 -11.83
N HIS A 30 21.89 5.17 -12.98
CA HIS A 30 23.05 6.05 -13.03
C HIS A 30 22.74 7.53 -13.31
N SER A 31 21.55 7.84 -13.84
CA SER A 31 21.18 9.23 -14.07
C SER A 31 21.04 9.99 -12.76
N ILE A 32 21.51 11.24 -12.76
CA ILE A 32 21.33 12.18 -11.65
C ILE A 32 20.04 13.01 -11.87
N GLY A 33 19.65 13.21 -13.13
CA GLY A 33 18.51 14.04 -13.52
C GLY A 33 17.16 13.45 -13.10
N LEU A 34 16.46 14.16 -12.20
CA LEU A 34 15.09 13.86 -11.77
C LEU A 34 14.13 13.71 -12.97
N THR A 35 14.18 14.67 -13.89
CA THR A 35 13.36 14.68 -15.10
C THR A 35 13.59 13.45 -15.96
N THR A 36 14.84 13.05 -16.16
CA THR A 36 15.19 11.84 -16.93
C THR A 36 14.58 10.60 -16.28
N LYS A 37 14.71 10.44 -14.96
CA LYS A 37 14.12 9.31 -14.22
C LYS A 37 12.60 9.26 -14.37
N CYS A 38 11.92 10.40 -14.22
CA CYS A 38 10.48 10.50 -14.37
C CYS A 38 10.03 10.18 -15.80
N LEU A 39 10.71 10.72 -16.82
CA LEU A 39 10.39 10.48 -18.22
C LEU A 39 10.60 9.02 -18.62
N ILE A 40 11.65 8.35 -18.13
CA ILE A 40 11.83 6.91 -18.38
C ILE A 40 10.71 6.09 -17.73
N GLY A 41 10.32 6.43 -16.50
CA GLY A 41 9.18 5.80 -15.84
C GLY A 41 7.90 5.93 -16.67
N GLN A 42 7.59 7.14 -17.15
CA GLN A 42 6.45 7.38 -18.04
C GLN A 42 6.57 6.62 -19.36
N TYR A 43 7.79 6.49 -19.89
CA TYR A 43 8.03 5.72 -21.10
C TYR A 43 7.74 4.22 -20.91
N PHE A 44 7.93 3.66 -19.71
CA PHE A 44 7.46 2.29 -19.42
C PHE A 44 5.96 2.16 -19.58
N ILE A 45 5.17 3.18 -19.25
CA ILE A 45 3.71 3.17 -19.50
C ILE A 45 3.43 3.14 -21.00
N THR A 46 4.08 4.02 -21.78
CA THR A 46 3.96 4.05 -23.24
C THR A 46 4.26 2.69 -23.85
N LEU A 47 5.41 2.10 -23.51
CA LEU A 47 5.82 0.78 -24.00
C LEU A 47 4.81 -0.31 -23.60
N SER A 48 4.35 -0.29 -22.34
CA SER A 48 3.38 -1.27 -21.83
C SER A 48 2.03 -1.19 -22.55
N ASN A 49 1.64 0.00 -23.00
CA ASN A 49 0.40 0.21 -23.74
C ASN A 49 0.52 -0.21 -25.21
N LEU A 50 1.66 0.07 -25.85
CA LEU A 50 1.89 -0.27 -27.26
C LEU A 50 2.20 -1.77 -27.45
N TYR A 51 2.97 -2.36 -26.53
CA TYR A 51 3.52 -3.72 -26.67
C TYR A 51 3.31 -4.59 -25.41
N PRO A 52 2.08 -4.77 -24.90
CA PRO A 52 1.83 -5.41 -23.61
C PRO A 52 2.37 -6.85 -23.52
N LYS A 53 2.25 -7.64 -24.59
CA LYS A 53 2.72 -9.03 -24.65
C LYS A 53 4.25 -9.14 -24.53
N ILE A 54 4.97 -8.23 -25.19
CA ILE A 54 6.43 -8.19 -25.17
C ILE A 54 6.89 -7.66 -23.80
N CYS A 55 6.31 -6.56 -23.34
CA CYS A 55 6.63 -5.91 -22.07
C CYS A 55 6.42 -6.82 -20.85
N SER A 56 5.49 -7.77 -20.91
CA SER A 56 5.21 -8.69 -19.81
C SER A 56 6.46 -9.45 -19.33
N LYS A 57 7.42 -9.75 -20.23
CA LYS A 57 8.70 -10.39 -19.88
C LYS A 57 9.61 -9.50 -19.02
N TYR A 58 9.46 -8.18 -19.10
CA TYR A 58 10.33 -7.18 -18.47
C TYR A 58 9.69 -6.44 -17.30
N ALA A 59 8.35 -6.43 -17.22
CA ALA A 59 7.57 -5.68 -16.23
C ALA A 59 8.06 -5.89 -14.79
N GLY A 60 8.38 -7.14 -14.40
CA GLY A 60 8.93 -7.43 -13.07
C GLY A 60 10.26 -6.70 -12.79
N LYS A 61 11.18 -6.63 -13.77
CA LYS A 61 12.44 -5.90 -13.64
C LYS A 61 12.22 -4.38 -13.59
N TRP A 62 11.28 -3.88 -14.39
CA TRP A 62 10.89 -2.46 -14.36
C TRP A 62 10.31 -2.06 -13.02
N MET A 63 9.33 -2.81 -12.50
CA MET A 63 8.77 -2.55 -11.18
C MET A 63 9.85 -2.58 -10.08
N ALA A 64 10.74 -3.57 -10.12
CA ALA A 64 11.83 -3.68 -9.15
C ALA A 64 12.77 -2.46 -9.17
N ILE A 65 13.16 -1.94 -10.35
CA ILE A 65 14.01 -0.75 -10.40
C ILE A 65 13.28 0.50 -9.91
N LEU A 66 11.99 0.67 -10.22
CA LEU A 66 11.19 1.80 -9.72
C LEU A 66 11.10 1.78 -8.19
N VAL A 67 10.77 0.63 -7.60
CA VAL A 67 10.69 0.41 -6.15
C VAL A 67 12.04 0.70 -5.46
N ASN A 68 13.13 0.18 -6.02
CA ASN A 68 14.47 0.43 -5.48
C ASN A 68 14.85 1.92 -5.57
N THR A 69 14.50 2.59 -6.66
CA THR A 69 14.77 4.02 -6.83
C THR A 69 13.96 4.87 -5.85
N MET A 70 12.69 4.54 -5.59
CA MET A 70 11.89 5.21 -4.55
C MET A 70 12.41 4.98 -3.13
N SER A 71 13.04 3.81 -2.88
CA SER A 71 13.69 3.55 -1.59
C SER A 71 14.85 4.52 -1.33
N ILE A 72 15.66 4.75 -2.35
CA ILE A 72 16.90 5.56 -2.25
C ILE A 72 16.59 7.06 -2.35
N ASN A 73 15.58 7.45 -3.15
CA ASN A 73 15.28 8.83 -3.44
C ASN A 73 13.99 9.30 -2.73
N THR A 74 14.12 10.31 -1.88
CA THR A 74 13.02 10.90 -1.09
C THR A 74 12.22 11.97 -1.84
N ASN A 75 12.59 12.31 -3.09
CA ASN A 75 11.89 13.32 -3.87
C ASN A 75 10.44 12.90 -4.15
N ARG A 76 9.50 13.71 -3.65
CA ARG A 76 8.06 13.46 -3.73
C ARG A 76 7.54 13.38 -5.17
N THR A 77 8.04 14.22 -6.07
CA THR A 77 7.63 14.23 -7.48
C THR A 77 8.01 12.93 -8.19
N LEU A 78 9.22 12.41 -7.94
CA LEU A 78 9.65 11.11 -8.46
C LEU A 78 8.79 9.98 -7.91
N ARG A 79 8.59 9.95 -6.59
CA ARG A 79 7.77 8.93 -5.93
C ARG A 79 6.35 8.93 -6.50
N LYS A 80 5.67 10.09 -6.58
CA LYS A 80 4.33 10.23 -7.21
C LYS A 80 4.29 9.74 -8.65
N THR A 81 5.34 10.05 -9.43
CA THR A 81 5.43 9.56 -10.82
C THR A 81 5.54 8.04 -10.84
N TYR A 82 6.41 7.47 -10.00
CA TYR A 82 6.66 6.03 -10.00
C TYR A 82 5.52 5.22 -9.40
N THR A 83 4.78 5.74 -8.41
CA THR A 83 3.55 5.10 -7.93
C THR A 83 2.51 5.00 -9.04
N SER A 84 2.37 6.05 -9.86
CA SER A 84 1.48 6.06 -11.04
C SER A 84 1.91 5.04 -12.11
N VAL A 85 3.22 4.99 -12.39
CA VAL A 85 3.78 4.01 -13.33
C VAL A 85 3.55 2.58 -12.84
N LEU A 86 3.85 2.29 -11.57
CA LEU A 86 3.64 0.98 -10.96
C LEU A 86 2.18 0.54 -11.07
N GLY A 87 1.24 1.42 -10.72
CA GLY A 87 -0.19 1.14 -10.82
C GLY A 87 -0.65 0.76 -12.23
N THR A 88 -0.01 1.33 -13.25
CA THR A 88 -0.35 1.03 -14.66
C THR A 88 0.29 -0.26 -15.15
N ILE A 89 1.59 -0.46 -14.90
CA ILE A 89 2.35 -1.58 -15.47
C ILE A 89 2.15 -2.90 -14.72
N VAL A 90 1.63 -2.88 -13.48
CA VAL A 90 1.40 -4.09 -12.68
C VAL A 90 0.54 -5.13 -13.41
N ARG A 91 -0.39 -4.69 -14.27
CA ARG A 91 -1.34 -5.54 -15.01
C ARG A 91 -0.71 -6.49 -16.01
N ILE A 92 0.45 -6.12 -16.54
CA ILE A 92 1.21 -6.96 -17.50
C ILE A 92 2.28 -7.80 -16.80
N ALA A 93 2.46 -7.62 -15.50
CA ALA A 93 3.45 -8.36 -14.73
C ALA A 93 2.96 -9.78 -14.40
N LYS A 94 3.92 -10.68 -14.18
CA LYS A 94 3.62 -12.02 -13.68
C LYS A 94 3.18 -11.96 -12.22
N ARG A 95 2.33 -12.91 -11.82
CA ARG A 95 1.81 -13.09 -10.45
C ARG A 95 2.88 -12.87 -9.36
N SER A 96 4.02 -13.55 -9.48
CA SER A 96 5.12 -13.44 -8.51
C SER A 96 5.69 -12.03 -8.37
N SER A 97 5.67 -11.22 -9.43
CA SER A 97 6.14 -9.83 -9.38
C SER A 97 5.13 -8.91 -8.71
N VAL A 98 3.83 -9.19 -8.86
CA VAL A 98 2.75 -8.50 -8.15
C VAL A 98 2.82 -8.82 -6.65
N GLU A 99 2.94 -10.10 -6.30
CA GLU A 99 3.07 -10.56 -4.90
C GLU A 99 4.28 -9.91 -4.20
N ASN A 100 5.43 -9.84 -4.89
CA ASN A 100 6.62 -9.17 -4.38
C ASN A 100 6.41 -7.66 -4.17
N LEU A 101 5.68 -6.99 -5.08
CA LEU A 101 5.34 -5.57 -4.93
C LEU A 101 4.44 -5.36 -3.70
N LEU A 102 3.38 -6.15 -3.56
CA LEU A 102 2.45 -6.06 -2.42
C LEU A 102 3.16 -6.34 -1.10
N GLN A 103 4.02 -7.35 -1.03
CA GLN A 103 4.84 -7.63 0.15
C GLN A 103 5.77 -6.45 0.48
N LYS A 104 6.36 -5.81 -0.53
CA LYS A 104 7.21 -4.63 -0.34
C LYS A 104 6.42 -3.43 0.19
N ILE A 105 5.20 -3.21 -0.30
CA ILE A 105 4.27 -2.18 0.20
C ILE A 105 3.94 -2.44 1.68
N SER A 106 3.60 -3.69 2.04
CA SER A 106 3.38 -4.07 3.44
C SER A 106 4.60 -3.79 4.32
N THR A 107 5.79 -4.12 3.82
CA THR A 107 7.04 -3.86 4.56
C THR A 107 7.29 -2.36 4.75
N TRP A 108 7.12 -1.55 3.69
CA TRP A 108 7.32 -0.11 3.75
C TRP A 108 6.33 0.59 4.66
N TYR A 109 5.10 0.11 4.76
CA TYR A 109 4.08 0.73 5.62
C TYR A 109 4.51 0.80 7.09
N TYR A 110 5.17 -0.24 7.59
CA TYR A 110 5.69 -0.30 8.96
C TYR A 110 7.03 0.45 9.13
N GLN A 111 7.65 0.94 8.05
CA GLN A 111 8.81 1.81 8.16
C GLN A 111 8.34 3.22 8.48
N THR A 112 8.57 3.66 9.71
CA THR A 112 8.20 5.03 10.16
C THR A 112 9.18 6.10 9.71
N ASP A 113 10.28 5.70 9.06
CA ASP A 113 11.26 6.61 8.50
C ASP A 113 10.83 7.02 7.09
N ASN A 114 10.68 8.33 6.82
CA ASN A 114 10.24 8.91 5.55
C ASN A 114 8.73 8.80 5.25
N ASP A 115 8.32 9.41 4.13
CA ASP A 115 6.95 9.42 3.61
C ASP A 115 6.47 8.06 3.04
N TYR A 116 6.89 6.92 3.60
CA TYR A 116 6.56 5.60 3.02
C TYR A 116 5.07 5.25 3.11
N GLN A 117 4.38 5.61 4.18
CA GLN A 117 2.94 5.35 4.31
C GLN A 117 2.14 6.04 3.19
N TYR A 118 2.47 7.30 2.92
CA TYR A 118 1.93 8.05 1.79
C TYR A 118 2.27 7.42 0.42
N VAL A 119 3.50 6.94 0.22
CA VAL A 119 3.89 6.22 -1.01
C VAL A 119 3.09 4.92 -1.18
N CYS A 120 2.88 4.16 -0.09
CA CYS A 120 2.06 2.96 -0.09
C CYS A 120 0.62 3.29 -0.48
N ALA A 121 0.03 4.32 0.10
CA ALA A 121 -1.32 4.80 -0.22
C ALA A 121 -1.45 5.14 -1.70
N LEU A 122 -0.54 5.98 -2.23
CA LEU A 122 -0.54 6.36 -3.64
C LEU A 122 -0.35 5.18 -4.60
N THR A 123 0.51 4.23 -4.24
CA THR A 123 0.76 3.05 -5.08
C THR A 123 -0.49 2.19 -5.17
N LEU A 124 -1.10 1.86 -4.03
CA LEU A 124 -2.32 1.05 -4.00
C LEU A 124 -3.50 1.77 -4.65
N ASN A 125 -3.64 3.09 -4.45
CA ASN A 125 -4.63 3.89 -5.14
C ASN A 125 -4.46 3.85 -6.67
N SER A 126 -3.21 4.00 -7.15
CA SER A 126 -2.95 3.92 -8.59
C SER A 126 -3.22 2.52 -9.16
N ILE A 127 -2.97 1.46 -8.38
CA ILE A 127 -3.34 0.09 -8.75
C ILE A 127 -4.86 -0.04 -8.82
N SER A 128 -5.61 0.42 -7.80
CA SER A 128 -7.08 0.41 -7.76
C SER A 128 -7.68 1.08 -9.01
N GLN A 129 -7.19 2.28 -9.32
CA GLN A 129 -7.69 3.09 -10.44
C GLN A 129 -7.40 2.46 -11.82
N SER A 130 -6.27 1.79 -11.96
CA SER A 130 -5.84 1.23 -13.25
C SER A 130 -6.32 -0.21 -13.45
N ASN A 131 -6.46 -0.97 -12.36
CA ASN A 131 -6.67 -2.42 -12.33
C ASN A 131 -7.50 -2.82 -11.11
N HIS A 132 -8.78 -2.43 -11.10
CA HIS A 132 -9.68 -2.67 -9.97
C HIS A 132 -9.71 -4.15 -9.54
N ASP A 133 -9.82 -5.07 -10.50
CA ASP A 133 -9.89 -6.52 -10.26
C ASP A 133 -8.66 -7.07 -9.51
N LEU A 134 -7.50 -6.42 -9.64
CA LEU A 134 -6.27 -6.90 -9.01
C LEU A 134 -6.34 -6.79 -7.49
N LEU A 135 -6.87 -5.69 -6.95
CA LEU A 135 -7.01 -5.57 -5.49
C LEU A 135 -8.06 -6.51 -4.92
N VAL A 136 -9.06 -6.90 -5.72
CA VAL A 136 -10.00 -7.96 -5.37
C VAL A 136 -9.31 -9.32 -5.36
N GLU A 137 -8.51 -9.65 -6.39
CA GLU A 137 -7.76 -10.90 -6.50
C GLU A 137 -6.78 -11.09 -5.32
N TYR A 138 -6.04 -10.04 -4.97
CA TYR A 138 -5.05 -10.05 -3.88
C TYR A 138 -5.62 -9.53 -2.55
N GLY A 139 -6.95 -9.45 -2.42
CA GLY A 139 -7.63 -8.83 -1.28
C GLY A 139 -7.17 -9.39 0.07
N GLN A 140 -7.01 -10.72 0.16
CA GLN A 140 -6.54 -11.41 1.37
C GLN A 140 -5.13 -10.98 1.81
N GLN A 141 -4.27 -10.56 0.88
CA GLN A 141 -2.90 -10.14 1.18
C GLN A 141 -2.83 -8.67 1.59
N ILE A 142 -3.65 -7.80 1.00
CA ILE A 142 -3.46 -6.34 1.09
C ILE A 142 -4.58 -5.61 1.83
N LEU A 143 -5.84 -6.04 1.75
CA LEU A 143 -6.95 -5.35 2.42
C LEU A 143 -6.84 -5.36 3.95
N PRO A 144 -6.28 -6.39 4.60
CA PRO A 144 -5.94 -6.28 6.01
C PRO A 144 -5.05 -5.09 6.40
N LEU A 145 -4.06 -4.78 5.56
CA LEU A 145 -3.19 -3.62 5.76
C LEU A 145 -3.97 -2.32 5.55
N VAL A 146 -4.81 -2.27 4.51
CA VAL A 146 -5.67 -1.10 4.22
C VAL A 146 -6.60 -0.81 5.40
N PHE A 147 -7.18 -1.85 6.03
CA PHE A 147 -8.03 -1.71 7.22
C PHE A 147 -7.29 -1.10 8.41
N LEU A 148 -6.04 -1.54 8.66
CA LEU A 148 -5.21 -0.93 9.69
C LEU A 148 -4.83 0.50 9.31
N ALA A 149 -4.54 0.75 8.03
CA ALA A 149 -4.02 2.03 7.57
C ALA A 149 -5.05 3.15 7.55
N MET A 150 -6.32 2.82 7.32
CA MET A 150 -7.42 3.79 7.36
C MET A 150 -7.75 4.29 8.78
N GLN A 151 -7.20 3.64 9.82
CA GLN A 151 -7.38 4.12 11.19
C GLN A 151 -6.70 5.48 11.37
N GLU A 152 -7.48 6.43 11.86
CA GLU A 152 -7.01 7.81 12.02
C GLU A 152 -5.83 7.86 13.00
N ASN A 153 -4.93 8.82 12.79
CA ASN A 153 -3.95 9.20 13.80
C ASN A 153 -4.58 10.17 14.83
N MET A 154 -3.95 10.32 15.99
CA MET A 154 -4.38 11.26 17.05
C MET A 154 -4.03 12.73 16.74
N SER A 155 -3.27 13.03 15.69
CA SER A 155 -2.89 14.39 15.36
C SER A 155 -4.12 15.22 14.98
N ASN A 156 -4.48 16.20 15.83
CA ASN A 156 -5.55 17.17 15.57
C ASN A 156 -5.16 18.20 14.48
N ILE A 157 -3.88 18.25 14.10
CA ILE A 157 -3.35 19.08 13.02
C ILE A 157 -2.74 18.12 12.01
N LYS A 158 -3.41 17.95 10.88
CA LYS A 158 -2.96 17.12 9.75
C LYS A 158 -2.60 18.04 8.60
N ASP A 159 -1.43 17.85 8.01
CA ASP A 159 -1.08 18.54 6.77
C ASP A 159 -1.95 18.02 5.60
N ASP A 160 -1.95 18.72 4.46
CA ASP A 160 -2.73 18.33 3.29
C ASP A 160 -2.39 16.92 2.80
N ASN A 161 -1.16 16.43 3.03
CA ASN A 161 -0.72 15.11 2.58
C ASN A 161 -1.28 14.00 3.48
N GLU A 162 -1.27 14.19 4.80
CA GLU A 162 -1.85 13.29 5.79
C GLU A 162 -3.36 13.18 5.59
N GLN A 163 -4.04 14.30 5.31
CA GLN A 163 -5.47 14.29 4.98
C GLN A 163 -5.75 13.53 3.68
N GLN A 164 -4.93 13.76 2.65
CA GLN A 164 -5.02 13.02 1.40
C GLN A 164 -4.76 11.53 1.61
N GLU A 165 -3.77 11.18 2.44
CA GLU A 165 -3.42 9.79 2.76
C GLU A 165 -4.60 9.07 3.42
N GLU A 166 -5.17 9.65 4.47
CA GLU A 166 -6.32 9.08 5.18
C GLU A 166 -7.53 8.91 4.26
N PHE A 167 -7.79 9.90 3.39
CA PHE A 167 -8.86 9.81 2.40
C PHE A 167 -8.64 8.63 1.43
N ILE A 168 -7.40 8.46 0.95
CA ILE A 168 -7.04 7.35 0.06
C ILE A 168 -7.28 6.00 0.77
N TRP A 169 -6.80 5.84 2.00
CA TRP A 169 -6.95 4.57 2.73
C TRP A 169 -8.42 4.22 2.99
N LYS A 170 -9.23 5.20 3.40
CA LYS A 170 -10.67 5.00 3.61
C LYS A 170 -11.38 4.60 2.31
N ASN A 171 -11.08 5.27 1.19
CA ASN A 171 -11.69 4.94 -0.09
C ASN A 171 -11.27 3.55 -0.58
N LEU A 172 -9.99 3.20 -0.48
CA LEU A 172 -9.51 1.86 -0.84
C LEU A 172 -10.24 0.77 -0.05
N TRP A 173 -10.51 0.98 1.24
CA TRP A 173 -11.29 0.01 2.00
C TRP A 173 -12.74 -0.07 1.50
N MET A 174 -13.41 1.07 1.34
CA MET A 174 -14.82 1.13 0.94
C MET A 174 -15.07 0.55 -0.46
N GLU A 175 -14.21 0.89 -1.42
CA GLU A 175 -14.32 0.43 -2.82
C GLU A 175 -14.19 -1.10 -2.95
N HIS A 176 -13.40 -1.75 -2.08
CA HIS A 176 -13.01 -3.15 -2.25
C HIS A 176 -13.65 -4.12 -1.25
N THR A 177 -14.52 -3.64 -0.35
CA THR A 177 -15.14 -4.50 0.68
C THR A 177 -16.67 -4.50 0.66
N GLY A 178 -17.29 -3.58 -0.11
CA GLY A 178 -18.74 -3.43 -0.26
C GLY A 178 -19.43 -2.90 0.99
N SER A 179 -19.30 -3.62 2.13
CA SER A 179 -19.74 -3.18 3.45
C SER A 179 -18.67 -3.42 4.50
N SER A 180 -18.63 -2.58 5.54
CA SER A 180 -17.66 -2.74 6.64
C SER A 180 -17.79 -4.08 7.36
N ILE A 181 -19.01 -4.59 7.55
CA ILE A 181 -19.26 -5.88 8.22
C ILE A 181 -18.67 -7.02 7.39
N THR A 182 -19.04 -7.12 6.10
CA THR A 182 -18.57 -8.18 5.21
C THR A 182 -17.06 -8.10 5.00
N GLY A 183 -16.51 -6.89 4.83
CA GLY A 183 -15.08 -6.67 4.71
C GLY A 183 -14.30 -7.19 5.91
N ILE A 184 -14.69 -6.77 7.11
CA ILE A 184 -14.00 -7.20 8.34
C ILE A 184 -14.11 -8.72 8.48
N GLN A 185 -15.28 -9.32 8.31
CA GLN A 185 -15.47 -10.78 8.43
C GLN A 185 -14.62 -11.56 7.42
N THR A 186 -14.55 -11.09 6.18
CA THR A 186 -13.81 -11.75 5.09
C THR A 186 -12.29 -11.74 5.33
N TYR A 187 -11.78 -10.66 5.92
CA TYR A 187 -10.34 -10.42 6.08
C TYR A 187 -9.84 -10.49 7.54
N ILE A 188 -10.70 -10.94 8.47
CA ILE A 188 -10.46 -10.84 9.94
C ILE A 188 -9.12 -11.43 10.38
N LYS A 189 -8.72 -12.57 9.82
CA LYS A 189 -7.45 -13.24 10.18
C LYS A 189 -6.25 -12.35 9.89
N GLY A 190 -6.15 -11.86 8.65
CA GLY A 190 -5.08 -10.95 8.26
C GLY A 190 -5.16 -9.60 9.00
N ILE A 191 -6.38 -9.13 9.32
CA ILE A 191 -6.56 -7.89 10.09
C ILE A 191 -5.97 -8.06 11.49
N ILE A 192 -6.26 -9.18 12.18
CA ILE A 192 -5.70 -9.50 13.49
C ILE A 192 -4.17 -9.58 13.44
N ASP A 193 -3.60 -10.17 12.38
CA ASP A 193 -2.15 -10.23 12.19
C ASP A 193 -1.52 -8.84 12.06
N ASN A 194 -2.15 -7.94 11.28
CA ASN A 194 -1.68 -6.56 11.16
C ASN A 194 -1.85 -5.77 12.47
N ILE A 195 -2.94 -5.99 13.21
CA ILE A 195 -3.15 -5.39 14.55
C ILE A 195 -2.05 -5.82 15.52
N ARG A 196 -1.70 -7.11 15.51
CA ARG A 196 -0.60 -7.65 16.33
C ARG A 196 0.72 -6.93 16.01
N LEU A 197 1.09 -6.88 14.72
CA LEU A 197 2.29 -6.18 14.27
C LEU A 197 2.28 -4.70 14.67
N ALA A 198 1.13 -4.04 14.57
CA ALA A 198 0.98 -2.64 14.93
C ALA A 198 1.16 -2.37 16.43
N ILE A 199 0.59 -3.21 17.30
CA ILE A 199 0.68 -3.09 18.76
C ILE A 199 2.11 -3.40 19.26
N GLU A 200 2.79 -4.36 18.62
CA GLU A 200 4.17 -4.74 18.94
C GLU A 200 5.21 -3.76 18.36
N HIS A 201 4.80 -2.87 17.46
CA HIS A 201 5.66 -1.90 16.80
C HIS A 201 6.32 -0.92 17.79
N SER A 202 7.51 -0.40 17.49
CA SER A 202 8.22 0.55 18.37
C SER A 202 7.54 1.91 18.45
N ALA A 203 6.99 2.40 17.33
CA ALA A 203 6.33 3.70 17.24
C ALA A 203 4.92 3.71 17.86
N TYR A 204 4.66 4.68 18.73
CA TYR A 204 3.38 4.82 19.45
C TYR A 204 2.19 5.08 18.53
N SER A 205 2.37 5.84 17.44
CA SER A 205 1.31 6.07 16.44
C SER A 205 0.79 4.76 15.86
N MET A 206 1.67 3.81 15.57
CA MET A 206 1.28 2.50 15.05
C MET A 206 0.53 1.67 16.09
N LYS A 207 0.96 1.71 17.36
CA LYS A 207 0.22 1.06 18.46
C LYS A 207 -1.20 1.60 18.60
N ILE A 208 -1.36 2.91 18.49
CA ILE A 208 -2.67 3.59 18.55
C ILE A 208 -3.56 3.14 17.39
N LYS A 209 -3.03 3.05 16.15
CA LYS A 209 -3.76 2.50 15.00
C LYS A 209 -4.23 1.07 15.27
N GLY A 210 -3.38 0.23 15.87
CA GLY A 210 -3.75 -1.11 16.31
C GLY A 210 -4.95 -1.11 17.27
N ALA A 211 -4.91 -0.31 18.34
CA ALA A 211 -6.03 -0.21 19.28
C ALA A 211 -7.33 0.30 18.63
N ARG A 212 -7.24 1.31 17.75
CA ARG A 212 -8.39 1.86 17.02
C ARG A 212 -8.99 0.86 16.05
N ALA A 213 -8.16 0.07 15.37
CA ALA A 213 -8.63 -1.02 14.53
C ALA A 213 -9.46 -2.04 15.33
N VAL A 214 -9.02 -2.38 16.54
CA VAL A 214 -9.77 -3.28 17.44
C VAL A 214 -11.10 -2.65 17.86
N GLN A 215 -11.10 -1.37 18.25
CA GLN A 215 -12.32 -0.63 18.57
C GLN A 215 -13.32 -0.66 17.40
N MET A 216 -12.86 -0.36 16.18
CA MET A 216 -13.69 -0.36 14.97
C MET A 216 -14.29 -1.75 14.68
N ILE A 217 -13.52 -2.83 14.92
CA ILE A 217 -14.05 -4.20 14.81
C ILE A 217 -15.20 -4.42 15.79
N GLY A 218 -15.03 -4.03 17.05
CA GLY A 218 -16.07 -4.16 18.08
C GLY A 218 -17.32 -3.36 17.74
N GLU A 219 -17.16 -2.11 17.31
CA GLU A 219 -18.26 -1.22 16.89
C GLU A 219 -19.04 -1.78 15.69
N THR A 220 -18.33 -2.39 14.74
CA THR A 220 -18.91 -2.88 13.48
C THR A 220 -19.55 -4.26 13.63
N LEU A 221 -18.89 -5.20 14.31
CA LEU A 221 -19.37 -6.58 14.40
C LEU A 221 -20.26 -6.82 15.62
N LYS A 222 -20.00 -6.16 16.76
CA LYS A 222 -20.75 -6.35 18.01
C LYS A 222 -20.88 -7.84 18.35
N MET A 223 -22.09 -8.31 18.70
CA MET A 223 -22.42 -9.72 18.98
C MET A 223 -22.10 -10.71 17.86
N ASN A 224 -21.80 -10.26 16.64
CA ASN A 224 -21.39 -11.15 15.53
C ASN A 224 -19.89 -11.48 15.55
N LEU A 225 -19.12 -10.92 16.49
CA LEU A 225 -17.71 -11.24 16.66
C LEU A 225 -17.56 -12.65 17.27
N ASN A 226 -16.82 -13.51 16.60
CA ASN A 226 -16.55 -14.86 17.09
C ASN A 226 -15.75 -14.81 18.41
N SER A 227 -16.11 -15.69 19.36
CA SER A 227 -15.49 -15.75 20.70
C SER A 227 -13.98 -16.02 20.69
N GLU A 228 -13.48 -16.78 19.71
CA GLU A 228 -12.04 -17.03 19.54
C GLU A 228 -11.30 -15.75 19.15
N TYR A 229 -11.84 -15.01 18.16
CA TYR A 229 -11.26 -13.74 17.74
C TYR A 229 -11.39 -12.67 18.82
N LEU A 230 -12.52 -12.63 19.53
CA LEU A 230 -12.75 -11.78 20.68
C LEU A 230 -11.63 -11.97 21.73
N PHE A 231 -11.37 -13.22 22.12
CA PHE A 231 -10.32 -13.54 23.10
C PHE A 231 -8.94 -13.06 22.64
N ILE A 232 -8.58 -13.33 21.38
CA ILE A 232 -7.29 -12.89 20.80
C ILE A 232 -7.18 -11.36 20.82
N LEU A 233 -8.25 -10.64 20.45
CA LEU A 233 -8.26 -9.18 20.43
C LEU A 233 -8.11 -8.59 21.84
N VAL A 234 -8.76 -9.17 22.84
CA VAL A 234 -8.62 -8.76 24.24
C VAL A 234 -7.20 -8.99 24.74
N GLU A 235 -6.58 -10.14 24.44
CA GLU A 235 -5.18 -10.39 24.82
C GLU A 235 -4.22 -9.37 24.19
N LEU A 236 -4.42 -9.03 22.92
CA LEU A 236 -3.61 -8.03 22.22
C LEU A 236 -3.75 -6.64 22.87
N LEU A 237 -4.99 -6.24 23.23
CA LEU A 237 -5.23 -4.97 23.92
C LEU A 237 -4.57 -4.94 25.30
N LEU A 238 -4.70 -6.00 26.11
CA LEU A 238 -4.08 -6.08 27.43
C LEU A 238 -2.55 -5.99 27.35
N LYS A 239 -1.93 -6.63 26.34
CA LYS A 239 -0.49 -6.49 26.07
C LYS A 239 -0.10 -5.04 25.77
N GLY A 240 -0.92 -4.31 25.00
CA GLY A 240 -0.68 -2.90 24.68
C GLY A 240 -0.91 -1.94 25.85
N VAL A 241 -1.81 -2.27 26.78
CA VAL A 241 -2.03 -1.51 28.02
C VAL A 241 -0.83 -1.65 28.97
N TYR A 242 -0.17 -2.80 29.00
CA TYR A 242 0.99 -3.01 29.85
C TYR A 242 2.17 -2.06 29.49
N GLY A 243 2.94 -1.64 30.49
CA GLY A 243 4.12 -0.80 30.29
C GLY A 243 3.86 0.72 30.35
N ARG A 244 4.74 1.51 29.71
CA ARG A 244 4.79 2.98 29.86
C ARG A 244 3.53 3.69 29.38
N VAL A 245 3.16 4.78 30.05
CA VAL A 245 2.10 5.69 29.63
C VAL A 245 2.64 6.64 28.56
N TYR A 246 1.85 6.89 27.52
CA TYR A 246 2.13 7.82 26.43
C TYR A 246 0.80 8.38 25.90
N GLU A 247 0.87 9.47 25.16
CA GLU A 247 -0.31 10.12 24.56
C GLU A 247 -1.03 9.17 23.57
N GLY A 248 -2.36 9.05 23.69
CA GLY A 248 -3.16 8.14 22.85
C GLY A 248 -3.32 6.74 23.43
N LYS A 249 -2.67 6.41 24.56
CA LYS A 249 -2.80 5.09 25.20
C LYS A 249 -4.21 4.82 25.72
N GLU A 250 -5.00 5.86 26.00
CA GLU A 250 -6.42 5.76 26.31
C GLU A 250 -7.24 5.08 25.20
N CYS A 251 -6.77 5.06 23.96
CA CYS A 251 -7.42 4.32 22.87
C CYS A 251 -7.50 2.82 23.16
N PHE A 252 -6.53 2.24 23.88
CA PHE A 252 -6.59 0.84 24.30
C PHE A 252 -7.72 0.61 25.31
N LEU A 253 -7.90 1.54 26.25
CA LEU A 253 -8.96 1.43 27.26
C LEU A 253 -10.35 1.56 26.63
N ARG A 254 -10.52 2.51 25.69
CA ARG A 254 -11.76 2.64 24.90
C ARG A 254 -12.05 1.39 24.07
N ALA A 255 -11.03 0.78 23.46
CA ALA A 255 -11.19 -0.46 22.72
C ALA A 255 -11.62 -1.62 23.63
N ILE A 256 -11.04 -1.73 24.84
CA ILE A 256 -11.44 -2.74 25.84
C ILE A 256 -12.89 -2.50 26.27
N GLU A 257 -13.24 -1.25 26.62
CA GLU A 257 -14.61 -0.88 26.99
C GLU A 257 -15.61 -1.27 25.90
N MET A 258 -15.34 -0.92 24.65
CA MET A 258 -16.18 -1.24 23.50
C MET A 258 -16.40 -2.75 23.38
N ILE A 259 -15.31 -3.51 23.45
CA ILE A 259 -15.39 -4.97 23.30
C ILE A 259 -16.14 -5.61 24.48
N CYS A 260 -15.83 -5.24 25.72
CA CYS A 260 -16.43 -5.86 26.90
C CYS A 260 -17.91 -5.50 27.10
N THR A 261 -18.37 -4.39 26.53
CA THR A 261 -19.76 -3.95 26.68
C THR A 261 -20.66 -4.35 25.51
N HIS A 262 -20.11 -4.51 24.30
CA HIS A 262 -20.90 -4.65 23.07
C HIS A 262 -20.66 -5.94 22.27
N CYS A 263 -19.67 -6.76 22.62
CA CYS A 263 -19.35 -8.03 21.93
C CYS A 263 -19.46 -9.22 22.89
#